data_AF-A0A6B9XT20-F1
#
_entry.id   AF-A0A6B9XT20-F1
#
_cell.length_a   1.000
_cell.length_b   1.000
_cell.length_c   1.000
_cell.angle_alpha   90.00
_cell.angle_beta   90.00
_cell.angle_gamma   90.00
#
_symmetry.space_group_name_H-M   'P 1'
#
loop_
_entity.id
_entity.type
_entity.pdbx_description
1 polymer ?
#
loop_
_entity_poly.entity_id
_entity_poly.type
_entity_poly.pdbx_seq_one_letter_code
_entity_poly.pdbx_strand_id
1 'polypeptide(L)' 'MIKNSGISFSYQKKKNNIGGSVEFQVLSFTNKIRKLTLHLKLHKKDFSSHRGLRKILGKRQRLLSYLSKKKITR' A
#
# COMPACT_ATOMS: atom_id res chain seq x y z
N MET A 1 -1.72 -4.51 26.41
CA MET A 1 -2.50 -3.73 25.41
C MET A 1 -1.53 -3.18 24.36
N ILE A 2 -1.43 -3.85 23.21
CA ILE A 2 -0.49 -3.46 22.15
C ILE A 2 -1.08 -2.25 21.44
N LYS A 3 -0.41 -1.10 21.55
CA LYS A 3 -0.78 0.15 20.87
C LYS A 3 -0.75 -0.12 19.36
N ASN A 4 -1.93 -0.24 18.74
CA ASN A 4 -2.09 -0.10 17.31
C ASN A 4 -1.72 1.35 16.96
N SER A 5 -0.44 1.61 16.75
CA SER A 5 0.05 2.83 16.13
C SER A 5 -0.50 2.85 14.70
N GLY A 6 -1.71 3.40 14.58
CA GLY A 6 -2.28 3.79 13.32
C GLY A 6 -1.35 4.81 12.68
N ILE A 7 -0.44 4.33 11.85
CA ILE A 7 0.37 5.15 10.96
C ILE A 7 -0.61 5.71 9.91
N SER A 8 -1.38 6.72 10.30
CA SER A 8 -1.98 7.67 9.37
C SER A 8 -0.83 8.57 8.92
N PHE A 9 -0.03 8.07 7.98
CA PHE A 9 0.93 8.90 7.26
C PHE A 9 0.12 9.78 6.30
N SER A 10 -0.29 10.95 6.79
CA SER A 10 -0.82 12.04 5.97
C SER A 10 0.31 12.57 5.09
N TYR A 11 0.57 11.90 3.96
CA TYR A 11 1.35 12.50 2.87
C TYR A 11 0.50 13.61 2.26
N GLN A 12 0.71 14.81 2.80
CA GLN A 12 0.13 16.06 2.31
C GLN A 12 0.47 16.21 0.82
N LYS A 13 -0.58 16.56 0.06
CA LYS A 13 -0.61 16.89 -1.37
C LYS A 13 0.72 17.45 -1.93
N LYS A 14 1.57 16.60 -2.52
CA LYS A 14 2.38 17.03 -3.67
C LYS A 14 1.56 16.77 -4.93
N LYS A 15 0.68 17.74 -5.18
CA LYS A 15 -0.11 17.91 -6.41
C LYS A 15 0.87 18.28 -7.53
N ASN A 16 1.65 17.30 -8.00
CA ASN A 16 2.39 17.38 -9.26
C ASN A 16 2.66 15.96 -9.75
N ASN A 17 1.72 15.50 -10.58
CA ASN A 17 1.94 14.77 -11.82
C ASN A 17 3.22 13.93 -11.86
N ILE A 18 3.05 12.62 -11.74
CA ILE A 18 3.28 11.66 -12.85
C ILE A 18 2.59 10.38 -12.37
N GLY A 19 1.46 10.01 -12.96
CA GLY A 19 0.72 8.76 -12.64
C GLY A 19 1.55 7.47 -12.84
N GLY A 20 2.78 7.60 -13.34
CA GLY A 20 3.78 6.54 -13.48
C GLY A 20 4.91 6.53 -12.44
N SER A 21 4.97 7.43 -11.45
CA SER A 21 6.04 7.38 -10.44
C SER A 21 5.85 6.21 -9.48
N VAL A 22 6.97 5.60 -9.06
CA VAL A 22 6.94 4.45 -8.16
C VAL A 22 6.36 4.85 -6.79
N GLU A 23 6.62 6.08 -6.31
CA GLU A 23 6.00 6.56 -5.06
C GLU A 23 4.48 6.68 -5.18
N PHE A 24 3.96 7.18 -6.31
CA PHE A 24 2.52 7.29 -6.54
C PHE A 24 1.84 5.91 -6.56
N GLN A 25 2.46 4.93 -7.21
CA GLN A 25 1.96 3.55 -7.22
C GLN A 25 1.92 2.94 -5.81
N VAL A 26 2.98 3.14 -5.01
CA VAL A 26 3.02 2.69 -3.60
C VAL A 26 1.91 3.33 -2.78
N LEU A 27 1.67 4.64 -2.94
CA LEU A 27 0.58 5.36 -2.25
C LEU A 27 -0.80 4.80 -2.67
N SER A 28 -1.02 4.62 -3.97
CA SER A 28 -2.27 4.06 -4.50
C SER A 28 -2.54 2.65 -3.95
N PHE A 29 -1.53 1.77 -3.92
CA PHE A 29 -1.66 0.45 -3.32
C PHE A 29 -1.91 0.51 -1.82
N THR A 30 -1.27 1.44 -1.10
CA THR A 30 -1.49 1.63 0.34
C THR A 30 -2.94 1.99 0.64
N ASN A 31 -3.52 2.93 -0.12
CA ASN A 31 -4.92 3.32 0.02
C ASN A 31 -5.88 2.17 -0.31
N LYS A 32 -5.60 1.38 -1.35
CA LYS A 32 -6.40 0.19 -1.71
C LYS A 32 -6.34 -0.88 -0.62
N ILE A 33 -5.14 -1.18 -0.10
CA ILE A 33 -4.95 -2.13 1.00
C ILE A 33 -5.77 -1.70 2.21
N ARG A 34 -5.72 -0.43 2.61
CA ARG A 34 -6.49 0.08 3.76
C ARG A 34 -7.99 -0.13 3.57
N LYS A 35 -8.55 0.19 2.40
CA LYS A 35 -9.96 -0.03 2.08
C LYS A 35 -10.35 -1.51 2.09
N LEU A 36 -9.58 -2.37 1.39
CA LEU A 36 -9.86 -3.82 1.33
C LEU A 36 -9.72 -4.49 2.70
N THR A 37 -8.81 -4.01 3.54
CA THR A 37 -8.62 -4.56 4.89
C THR A 37 -9.84 -4.30 5.76
N LEU A 38 -10.49 -3.13 5.64
CA LEU A 38 -11.74 -2.83 6.32
C LEU A 38 -12.90 -3.70 5.79
N HIS A 39 -13.02 -3.84 4.46
CA HIS A 39 -14.00 -4.73 3.83
C HIS A 39 -13.89 -6.16 4.34
N LEU A 40 -12.68 -6.72 4.36
CA LEU A 40 -12.45 -8.11 4.77
C LEU A 40 -12.63 -8.35 6.28
N LYS A 41 -12.54 -7.30 7.11
CA LYS A 41 -12.90 -7.42 8.53
C LYS A 41 -14.39 -7.75 8.71
N LEU A 42 -15.25 -7.18 7.87
CA LEU A 42 -16.68 -7.46 7.86
C LEU A 42 -16.99 -8.76 7.09
N HIS A 43 -16.31 -8.99 5.97
CA HIS A 43 -16.54 -10.13 5.07
C HIS A 43 -15.41 -11.16 5.13
N LYS A 44 -15.24 -11.83 6.27
CA LYS A 44 -14.13 -12.79 6.51
C LYS A 44 -14.10 -13.99 5.56
N LYS A 45 -15.25 -14.37 4.97
CA LYS A 45 -15.36 -15.50 4.03
C LYS A 45 -15.11 -15.11 2.57
N ASP A 46 -14.79 -13.85 2.27
CA ASP A 46 -14.48 -13.40 0.91
C ASP A 46 -13.02 -13.74 0.52
N PHE A 47 -12.79 -15.01 0.20
CA PHE A 47 -11.47 -15.54 -0.14
C PHE A 47 -10.91 -14.96 -1.46
N SER A 48 -11.79 -14.59 -2.39
CA SER A 48 -11.42 -13.96 -3.66
C SER A 48 -10.80 -12.58 -3.42
N SER A 49 -11.43 -11.76 -2.59
CA SER A 49 -10.87 -10.46 -2.20
C SER A 49 -9.60 -10.60 -1.35
N HIS A 50 -9.51 -11.61 -0.48
CA HIS A 50 -8.26 -11.92 0.25
C HIS A 50 -7.10 -12.25 -0.71
N ARG A 51 -7.35 -13.05 -1.76
CA ARG A 51 -6.34 -13.36 -2.78
C ARG A 51 -5.92 -12.11 -3.54
N GLY A 52 -6.88 -11.24 -3.90
CA GLY A 52 -6.62 -9.93 -4.51
C GLY A 52 -5.75 -9.04 -3.62
N LEU A 53 -6.06 -8.97 -2.33
CA LEU A 53 -5.30 -8.21 -1.34
C LEU A 53 -3.85 -8.69 -1.25
N ARG A 54 -3.62 -10.02 -1.19
CA ARG A 54 -2.27 -10.58 -1.17
C ARG A 54 -1.45 -10.22 -2.41
N LYS A 55 -2.08 -10.24 -3.60
CA LYS A 55 -1.42 -9.81 -4.85
C LYS A 55 -1.01 -8.34 -4.80
N ILE A 56 -1.88 -7.46 -4.31
CA ILE A 56 -1.60 -6.01 -4.18
C ILE A 56 -0.47 -5.79 -3.17
N LEU A 57 -0.47 -6.50 -2.04
CA LEU A 57 0.57 -6.43 -1.03
C LEU A 57 1.94 -6.82 -1.60
N GLY A 58 2.00 -7.93 -2.35
CA GLY A 58 3.24 -8.37 -3.01
C GLY A 58 3.77 -7.38 -4.04
N LYS A 59 2.88 -6.77 -4.85
CA LYS A 59 3.27 -5.70 -5.78
C LYS A 59 3.86 -4.49 -5.06
N ARG A 60 3.20 -4.01 -3.99
CA ARG A 60 3.70 -2.89 -3.18
C ARG A 60 5.06 -3.20 -2.56
N GLN A 61 5.25 -4.42 -2.04
CA GLN A 61 6.53 -4.85 -1.47
C GLN A 61 7.66 -4.80 -2.50
N ARG A 62 7.41 -5.30 -3.73
CA ARG A 62 8.40 -5.24 -4.82
C ARG A 62 8.80 -3.81 -5.18
N LEU A 63 7.83 -2.89 -5.25
CA LEU A 63 8.10 -1.48 -5.52
C LEU A 63 8.92 -0.81 -4.41
N LEU A 64 8.63 -1.12 -3.14
CA LEU A 64 9.42 -0.63 -2.01
C LEU A 64 10.85 -1.18 -2.03
N SER A 65 11.02 -2.47 -2.33
CA SER A 65 12.34 -3.07 -2.52
C SER A 65 13.11 -2.42 -3.66
N TYR A 66 12.45 -2.09 -4.77
CA TYR A 66 13.08 -1.35 -5.88
C TYR A 66 13.53 0.05 -5.45
N LEU A 67 12.67 0.81 -4.76
CA LEU A 67 13.01 2.15 -4.25
C LEU A 67 14.19 2.10 -3.26
N SER A 68 14.20 1.11 -2.37
CA SER A 68 15.29 0.91 -1.40
C SER A 68 16.62 0.63 -2.11
N LYS A 69 16.64 -0.29 -3.08
CA LYS A 69 17.85 -0.59 -3.88
C LYS A 69 18.35 0.63 -4.64
N LYS A 70 17.46 1.38 -5.28
CA LYS A 70 17.80 2.59 -6.05
C LYS A 70 18.32 3.72 -5.17
N LYS A 71 17.85 3.83 -3.92
CA LYS A 71 18.37 4.82 -2.96
C LYS A 71 19.75 4.46 -2.43
N ILE A 72 20.09 3.17 -2.32
CA ILE A 72 21.43 2.74 -1.87
C ILE A 72 22.48 2.99 -2.96
N THR A 73 22.07 2.98 -4.23
CA THR A 73 22.95 3.24 -5.39
C THR A 73 23.04 4.71 -5.79
N ARG A 74 22.40 5.63 -5.06
CA ARG A 74 22.43 7.08 -5.28
C ARG A 74 23.08 7.77 -4.09
#